data_AF-A0A645IWF1-F1
#
_entry.id   AF-A0A645IWF1-F1
#
_cell.length_a   1.000
_cell.length_b   1.000
_cell.length_c   1.000
_cell.angle_alpha   90.00
_cell.angle_beta   90.00
_cell.angle_gamma   90.00
#
_symmetry.space_group_name_H-M   'P 1'
#
loop_
_entity.id
_entity.type
_entity.pdbx_description
1 polymer ?
#
loop_
_entity_poly.entity_id
_entity_poly.type
_entity_poly.pdbx_seq_one_letter_code
_entity_poly.pdbx_strand_id
1 'polypeptide(L)'
;MKVRNSDGGINFFLELPRGYLSQDFTDFMLNKGVSILPGTYFFDNIIDDRFFRINIAKSSIQDLEKGISIISDNLDEFFTEYKNIAKIKSNKLFY
;
A
#
# COMPACT_ATOMS: atom_id res chain seq x y z
N MET A 1 -2.99 -5.36 9.12
CA MET A 1 -1.86 -5.25 8.17
C MET A 1 -0.81 -6.30 8.53
N LYS A 2 -0.10 -6.88 7.56
CA LYS A 2 1.03 -7.78 7.82
C LYS A 2 2.30 -7.20 7.21
N VAL A 3 3.42 -7.34 7.91
CA VAL A 3 4.75 -6.94 7.43
C VAL A 3 5.58 -8.21 7.27
N ARG A 4 6.32 -8.35 6.17
CA ARG A 4 7.27 -9.46 6.03
C ARG A 4 8.51 -9.19 6.87
N ASN A 5 8.97 -10.21 7.62
CA ASN A 5 10.25 -10.15 8.30
C ASN A 5 11.36 -9.88 7.29
N SER A 6 12.23 -8.94 7.63
CA SER A 6 13.37 -8.51 6.84
C SER A 6 14.61 -8.67 7.70
N ASP A 7 15.57 -9.46 7.24
CA ASP A 7 16.86 -9.67 7.91
C ASP A 7 17.95 -8.71 7.39
N GLY A 8 17.55 -7.67 6.63
CA GLY A 8 18.44 -6.65 6.08
C GLY A 8 17.93 -6.00 4.79
N GLY A 9 18.68 -5.02 4.29
CA GLY A 9 18.35 -4.27 3.07
C GLY A 9 17.55 -3.00 3.31
N ILE A 10 17.05 -2.41 2.22
CA ILE A 10 16.44 -1.06 2.22
C ILE A 10 14.93 -1.07 1.93
N ASN A 11 14.34 -2.24 1.72
CA ASN A 11 12.95 -2.39 1.28
C ASN A 11 12.14 -3.20 2.30
N PHE A 12 10.98 -2.66 2.67
CA PHE A 12 10.01 -3.34 3.51
C PHE A 12 8.75 -3.59 2.70
N PHE A 13 8.25 -4.83 2.75
CA PHE A 13 7.04 -5.23 2.06
C PHE A 13 5.90 -5.43 3.06
N LEU A 14 4.79 -4.75 2.80
CA LEU A 14 3.59 -4.77 3.63
C LEU A 14 2.40 -5.26 2.82
N GLU A 15 1.46 -5.91 3.49
CA GLU A 15 0.24 -6.47 2.91
C GLU A 15 -1.01 -5.79 3.48
N LEU A 16 -1.84 -5.26 2.59
CA LEU A 16 -3.20 -4.78 2.88
C LEU A 16 -4.17 -5.96 3.09
N PRO A 17 -5.25 -5.77 3.87
CA PRO A 17 -6.30 -6.77 3.99
C PRO A 17 -6.87 -7.18 2.62
N ARG A 18 -7.46 -8.38 2.53
CA ARG A 18 -8.15 -8.82 1.31
C ARG A 18 -9.27 -7.83 0.94
N GLY A 19 -9.40 -7.55 -0.35
CA GLY A 19 -10.40 -6.61 -0.87
C GLY A 19 -9.93 -5.16 -1.02
N TYR A 20 -8.66 -4.87 -0.72
CA TYR A 20 -8.04 -3.56 -0.97
C TYR A 20 -6.97 -3.69 -2.05
N LEU A 21 -6.74 -2.63 -2.82
CA LEU A 21 -5.73 -2.61 -3.89
C LEU A 21 -4.55 -1.71 -3.50
N SER A 22 -3.32 -2.14 -3.79
CA SER A 22 -2.11 -1.40 -3.44
C SER A 22 -1.94 -0.15 -4.29
N GLN A 23 -2.45 -0.16 -5.53
CA GLN A 23 -2.50 1.01 -6.38
C GLN A 23 -3.41 2.09 -5.76
N ASP A 24 -4.63 1.72 -5.36
CA ASP A 24 -5.58 2.64 -4.73
C ASP A 24 -5.00 3.22 -3.42
N PHE A 25 -4.31 2.41 -2.63
CA PHE A 25 -3.63 2.87 -1.42
C PHE A 25 -2.46 3.81 -1.71
N THR A 26 -1.67 3.53 -2.74
CA THR A 26 -0.56 4.38 -3.15
C THR A 26 -1.04 5.77 -3.55
N ASP A 27 -2.08 5.82 -4.39
CA ASP A 27 -2.64 7.09 -4.86
C ASP A 27 -3.26 7.89 -3.71
N PHE A 28 -3.94 7.21 -2.78
CA PHE A 28 -4.47 7.82 -1.56
C PHE A 28 -3.36 8.42 -0.68
N MET A 29 -2.28 7.66 -0.42
CA MET A 29 -1.17 8.13 0.41
C MET A 29 -0.37 9.27 -0.26
N LEU A 30 -0.27 9.26 -1.59
CA LEU A 30 0.38 10.32 -2.34
C LEU A 30 -0.30 11.68 -2.11
N ASN A 31 -1.64 11.69 -2.05
CA ASN A 31 -2.41 12.90 -1.74
C ASN A 31 -2.19 13.40 -0.30
N LYS A 32 -1.75 12.53 0.61
CA LYS A 32 -1.39 12.86 2.00
C LYS A 32 0.09 13.24 2.15
N GLY A 33 0.85 13.30 1.05
CA GLY A 33 2.25 13.68 1.03
C GLY A 33 3.24 12.54 1.29
N VAL A 34 2.79 11.28 1.20
CA VAL A 34 3.64 10.09 1.39
C VAL A 34 3.72 9.30 0.09
N SER A 35 4.94 9.14 -0.44
CA SER A 35 5.17 8.30 -1.62
C SER A 35 5.57 6.89 -1.22
N ILE A 36 4.81 5.90 -1.68
CA ILE A 36 5.09 4.47 -1.57
C ILE A 36 5.02 3.83 -2.96
N LEU A 37 5.55 2.61 -3.10
CA LEU A 37 5.51 1.89 -4.37
C LEU A 37 4.50 0.75 -4.32
N PRO A 38 3.55 0.67 -5.27
CA PRO A 38 2.59 -0.43 -5.31
C PRO A 38 3.29 -1.73 -5.71
N GLY A 39 2.76 -2.85 -5.24
CA GLY A 39 3.30 -4.18 -5.48
C GLY A 39 3.07 -4.69 -6.90
N THR A 40 2.14 -4.08 -7.64
CA THR A 40 1.77 -4.45 -9.02
C THR A 40 2.96 -4.62 -9.96
N TYR A 41 4.02 -3.83 -9.77
CA TYR A 41 5.23 -3.90 -10.60
C TYR A 41 6.12 -5.13 -10.34
N PHE A 42 5.83 -5.93 -9.31
CA PHE A 42 6.67 -7.03 -8.86
C PHE A 42 6.04 -8.42 -9.01
N PHE A 43 4.79 -8.50 -9.46
CA PHE A 43 4.08 -9.77 -9.64
C PHE A 43 3.60 -9.92 -11.09
N ASP A 44 3.96 -11.04 -11.72
CA ASP A 44 3.53 -11.35 -13.11
C ASP A 44 2.01 -11.55 -13.22
N ASN A 45 1.35 -11.92 -12.11
CA ASN A 45 -0.10 -12.05 -12.03
C ASN A 45 -0.70 -10.86 -11.26
N ILE A 46 -1.52 -10.06 -11.96
CA ILE A 46 -2.26 -8.87 -11.44
C ILE A 46 -3.24 -9.24 -10.30
N ILE A 47 -3.43 -10.53 -10.03
CA ILE A 47 -4.47 -11.07 -9.14
C ILE A 47 -4.23 -10.70 -7.66
N ASP A 48 -2.99 -10.41 -7.24
CA ASP A 48 -2.68 -10.13 -5.82
C ASP A 48 -2.04 -8.75 -5.62
N ASP A 49 -2.72 -7.71 -6.10
CA ASP A 49 -2.39 -6.30 -5.92
C ASP A 49 -2.67 -5.80 -4.48
N ARG A 50 -2.16 -6.47 -3.46
CA ARG A 50 -2.38 -6.10 -2.04
C ARG A 50 -1.10 -5.71 -1.32
N PHE A 51 0.03 -5.96 -1.95
CA PHE A 51 1.34 -5.69 -1.39
C PHE A 51 1.84 -4.32 -1.81
N PHE A 52 2.55 -3.63 -0.94
CA PHE A 52 3.24 -2.38 -1.28
C PHE A 52 4.62 -2.35 -0.61
N ARG A 53 5.48 -1.48 -1.11
CA ARG A 53 6.88 -1.37 -0.68
C ARG A 53 7.17 0.01 -0.11
N ILE A 54 7.82 0.01 1.06
CA ILE A 54 8.45 1.20 1.65
C ILE A 54 9.96 1.08 1.48
N ASN A 55 10.59 2.15 1.00
CA ASN A 55 12.04 2.23 0.86
C ASN A 55 12.62 3.23 1.87
N ILE A 56 13.68 2.85 2.58
CA ILE A 56 14.29 3.67 3.64
C ILE A 56 15.65 4.26 3.26
N ALA A 57 16.13 4.05 2.02
CA ALA A 57 17.52 4.34 1.65
C ALA A 57 17.86 5.83 1.58
N LYS A 58 16.88 6.68 1.23
CA LYS A 58 17.09 8.12 0.97
C LYS A 58 16.49 9.05 2.03
N SER A 59 15.58 8.55 2.86
CA SER A 59 14.84 9.38 3.80
C SER A 59 15.57 9.50 5.14
N SER A 60 15.47 10.68 5.76
CA SER A 60 15.94 10.87 7.14
C SER A 60 15.08 10.06 8.12
N ILE A 61 15.59 9.80 9.33
CA ILE A 61 14.81 9.11 10.38
C ILE A 61 13.53 9.90 10.70
N GLN A 62 13.64 11.23 10.76
CA GLN A 62 12.50 12.12 11.03
C GLN A 62 11.43 12.01 9.95
N ASP A 63 11.84 11.98 8.67
CA ASP A 63 10.90 11.81 7.55
C ASP A 63 10.28 10.42 7.53
N LEU A 64 11.03 9.38 7.92
CA LEU A 64 10.51 8.02 8.03
C LEU A 64 9.47 7.91 9.14
N GLU A 65 9.75 8.44 10.32
CA GLU A 65 8.81 8.46 11.44
C GLU A 65 7.54 9.23 11.06
N LYS A 66 7.69 10.41 10.45
CA LYS A 66 6.57 11.21 9.98
C LYS A 66 5.75 10.48 8.91
N GLY A 67 6.42 9.87 7.93
CA GLY A 67 5.75 9.11 6.86
C GLY A 67 4.98 7.92 7.40
N ILE A 68 5.57 7.17 8.35
CA ILE A 68 4.90 6.05 9.03
C ILE A 68 3.72 6.55 9.87
N SER A 69 3.84 7.68 10.56
CA SER A 69 2.72 8.28 11.30
C SER A 69 1.57 8.63 10.37
N ILE A 70 1.84 9.33 9.25
CA ILE A 70 0.81 9.70 8.27
C ILE A 70 0.13 8.44 7.70
N ILE A 71 0.90 7.40 7.40
CA ILE A 71 0.33 6.10 7.01
C ILE A 71 -0.62 5.60 8.08
N SER A 72 -0.15 5.48 9.33
CA SER A 72 -0.94 4.97 10.45
C SER A 72 -2.24 5.75 10.68
N ASP A 73 -2.16 7.07 10.67
CA ASP A 73 -3.28 7.97 11.00
C ASP A 73 -4.38 7.95 9.93
N ASN A 74 -4.05 7.58 8.69
CA ASN A 74 -4.99 7.57 7.56
C ASN A 74 -5.46 6.16 7.15
N LEU A 75 -5.02 5.10 7.86
CA LEU A 75 -5.41 3.72 7.53
C LEU A 75 -6.92 3.49 7.67
N ASP A 76 -7.53 3.99 8.74
CA ASP A 76 -8.97 3.78 8.99
C ASP A 76 -9.85 4.54 7.99
N GLU A 77 -9.42 5.74 7.59
CA GLU A 77 -10.04 6.53 6.51
C GLU A 77 -10.02 5.74 5.21
N PHE A 78 -8.83 5.27 4.79
CA PHE A 78 -8.68 4.45 3.60
C PHE A 78 -9.55 3.18 3.64
N PHE A 79 -9.54 2.46 4.77
CA PHE A 79 -10.32 1.24 4.90
C PHE A 79 -11.83 1.49 4.83
N THR A 80 -12.29 2.64 5.31
CA THR A 80 -13.70 3.04 5.26
C THR A 80 -14.12 3.40 3.85
N GLU A 81 -13.35 4.22 3.14
CA GLU A 81 -13.67 4.70 1.81
C GLU A 81 -13.58 3.60 0.73
N TYR A 82 -12.59 2.71 0.84
CA TYR A 82 -12.28 1.73 -0.22
C TYR A 82 -12.88 0.34 0.02
N LYS A 83 -13.62 0.11 1.13
CA LYS A 83 -14.18 -1.18 1.55
C LYS A 83 -14.98 -1.93 0.46
N ASN A 84 -15.62 -1.20 -0.45
CA ASN A 84 -16.54 -1.77 -1.46
C ASN A 84 -16.08 -1.58 -2.91
N ILE A 85 -14.96 -0.90 -3.16
CA ILE A 85 -14.53 -0.54 -4.52
C ILE A 85 -14.01 -1.77 -5.28
N ALA A 86 -13.34 -2.72 -4.60
CA ALA A 86 -12.83 -3.94 -5.22
C ALA A 86 -13.94 -4.88 -5.74
N LYS A 87 -15.11 -4.92 -5.07
CA LYS A 87 -16.28 -5.68 -5.55
C LYS A 87 -16.81 -5.14 -6.89
N ILE A 88 -16.73 -3.84 -7.11
CA ILE A 88 -17.23 -3.18 -8.32
C ILE A 88 -16.27 -3.39 -9.50
N LYS A 89 -14.95 -3.29 -9.28
CA LYS A 89 -13.94 -3.53 -10.32
C LYS A 89 -13.94 -5.01 -10.79
N SER A 90 -14.14 -5.97 -9.89
CA SER A 90 -14.25 -7.40 -10.21
C SER A 90 -15.41 -7.73 -11.16
N ASN A 91 -16.54 -7.04 -11.06
CA ASN A 91 -17.71 -7.29 -11.91
C ASN A 91 -17.55 -6.73 -13.34
N LYS A 92 -16.63 -5.78 -13.56
CA LYS A 92 -16.37 -5.20 -14.88
C LYS A 92 -15.50 -6.06 -15.79
N LEU A 93 -14.78 -7.05 -15.27
CA LEU A 93 -13.94 -7.95 -16.07
C LEU A 93 -14.71 -9.12 -16.73
N PHE A 94 -16.02 -9.25 -16.47
CA PHE A 94 -16.86 -10.35 -16.95
C PHE A 94 -17.95 -9.93 -17.96
N TYR A 95 -17.83 -8.77 -18.60
CA TYR A 95 -18.70 -8.36 -19.71
C TYR A 95 -17.89 -7.99 -20.95
#